data_AF-A0A351SG87-F1
#
_entry.id   AF-A0A351SG87-F1
#
_cell.length_a   1.000
_cell.length_b   1.000
_cell.length_c   1.000
_cell.angle_alpha   90.00
_cell.angle_beta   90.00
_cell.angle_gamma   90.00
#
_symmetry.space_group_name_H-M   'P 1'
#
loop_
_entity.id
_entity.type
_entity.pdbx_description
1 polymer ?
#
loop_
_entity_poly.entity_id
_entity_poly.type
_entity_poly.pdbx_seq_one_letter_code
_entity_poly.pdbx_strand_id
1 'polypeptide(L)'
;MIYDPQRVKVFHSASQDLEIFYLLKHTLPKPLFDTQIAAPLLGYDEQLSYAALVKQLTGKQLDKTHTRANWAKRPLSPDMIQYALEDVLYLAQIYPILKDQLDTLGRLNWLEEDFTELASAERYRN
;
A
#
# COMPACT_ATOMS: atom_id res chain seq x y z
N MET A 1 15.05 1.42 -8.43
CA MET A 1 13.65 1.90 -8.46
C MET A 1 12.96 1.66 -7.12
N ILE A 2 12.73 0.42 -6.65
CA ILE A 2 12.04 0.17 -5.37
C ILE A 2 12.82 0.68 -4.13
N TYR A 3 14.16 0.70 -4.19
CA TYR A 3 15.03 1.26 -3.15
C TYR A 3 15.54 2.68 -3.47
N ASP A 4 14.96 3.35 -4.46
CA ASP A 4 15.33 4.73 -4.79
C ASP A 4 14.80 5.67 -3.69
N PRO A 5 15.67 6.42 -2.97
CA PRO A 5 15.23 7.30 -1.88
C PRO A 5 14.50 8.55 -2.38
N GLN A 6 14.60 8.89 -3.67
CA GLN A 6 13.92 10.06 -4.24
C GLN A 6 12.47 9.77 -4.65
N ARG A 7 12.01 8.51 -4.51
CA ARG A 7 10.68 8.07 -4.92
C ARG A 7 9.91 7.54 -3.73
N VAL A 8 8.69 8.01 -3.51
CA VAL A 8 7.79 7.42 -2.51
C VAL A 8 7.32 6.05 -3.02
N LYS A 9 7.34 5.04 -2.14
CA LYS A 9 6.73 3.74 -2.42
C LYS A 9 5.38 3.69 -1.71
N VAL A 10 4.33 3.65 -2.51
CA VAL A 10 2.96 3.62 -2.01
C VAL A 10 2.54 2.16 -1.85
N PHE A 11 1.96 1.84 -0.70
CA PHE A 11 1.43 0.52 -0.36
C PHE A 11 0.05 0.65 0.29
N HIS A 12 -0.60 -0.49 0.49
CA HIS A 12 -1.77 -0.62 1.34
C HIS A 12 -1.57 -1.85 2.24
N SER A 13 -1.48 -1.66 3.56
CA SER A 13 -1.23 -2.75 4.51
C SER A 13 0.11 -3.48 4.27
N ALA A 14 1.20 -2.72 4.15
CA ALA A 14 2.50 -3.18 3.64
C ALA A 14 3.29 -4.14 4.54
N SER A 15 2.81 -4.47 5.74
CA SER A 15 3.63 -5.18 6.74
C SER A 15 4.23 -6.50 6.22
N GLN A 16 3.43 -7.32 5.53
CA GLN A 16 3.90 -8.59 4.95
C GLN A 16 4.79 -8.38 3.72
N ASP A 17 4.52 -7.36 2.91
CA ASP A 17 5.39 -7.02 1.76
C ASP A 17 6.79 -6.60 2.23
N LEU A 18 6.86 -5.78 3.27
CA LEU A 18 8.11 -5.30 3.86
C LEU A 18 8.91 -6.42 4.52
N GLU A 19 8.23 -7.37 5.16
CA GLU A 19 8.87 -8.60 5.67
C GLU A 19 9.57 -9.36 4.53
N ILE A 20 8.91 -9.54 3.38
CA ILE A 20 9.51 -10.19 2.20
C ILE A 20 10.74 -9.40 1.71
N PHE A 21 10.67 -8.07 1.61
CA PHE A 21 11.84 -7.27 1.23
C PHE A 21 13.00 -7.43 2.21
N TYR A 22 12.71 -7.48 3.51
CA TYR A 22 13.72 -7.69 4.54
C TYR A 22 14.34 -9.09 4.44
N LEU A 23 13.55 -10.14 4.25
CA LEU A 23 14.07 -11.51 4.10
C LEU A 23 14.94 -11.67 2.84
N LEU A 24 14.60 -10.97 1.75
CA LEU A 24 15.34 -11.07 0.49
C LEU A 24 16.61 -10.22 0.43
N LYS A 25 16.65 -9.08 1.14
CA LYS A 25 17.71 -8.07 0.98
C LYS A 25 18.25 -7.49 2.27
N HIS A 26 17.71 -7.87 3.43
CA HIS A 26 18.00 -7.30 4.75
C HIS A 26 17.86 -5.76 4.79
N THR A 27 17.05 -5.20 3.90
CA THR A 27 16.81 -3.77 3.78
C THR A 27 15.40 -3.50 3.30
N LEU A 28 14.83 -2.37 3.73
CA LEU A 28 13.45 -2.00 3.48
C LEU A 28 13.38 -0.82 2.49
N PRO A 29 12.40 -0.80 1.57
CA PRO A 29 12.17 0.36 0.72
C PRO A 29 11.77 1.58 1.56
N LYS A 30 12.41 2.73 1.32
CA LYS A 30 12.11 4.03 1.97
C LYS A 30 12.32 5.18 0.98
N PRO A 31 11.52 6.26 0.97
CA PRO A 31 10.37 6.53 1.84
C PRO A 31 9.11 5.74 1.44
N LEU A 32 8.20 5.51 2.40
CA LEU A 32 6.95 4.78 2.24
C LEU A 32 5.74 5.70 2.45
N PHE A 33 4.62 5.34 1.83
CA PHE A 33 3.30 5.85 2.18
C PHE A 33 2.33 4.67 2.19
N ASP A 34 1.85 4.31 3.38
CA ASP A 34 0.82 3.27 3.52
C ASP A 34 -0.56 3.89 3.59
N THR A 35 -1.41 3.56 2.61
CA THR A 35 -2.76 4.10 2.51
C THR A 35 -3.71 3.56 3.58
N GLN A 36 -3.45 2.38 4.17
CA GLN A 36 -4.26 1.85 5.28
C GLN A 36 -3.97 2.62 6.57
N ILE A 37 -2.71 2.95 6.84
CA ILE A 37 -2.31 3.77 8.00
C ILE A 37 -2.80 5.22 7.84
N ALA A 38 -2.70 5.77 6.61
CA ALA A 38 -3.16 7.13 6.31
C ALA A 38 -4.68 7.33 6.47
N ALA A 39 -5.47 6.29 6.21
CA ALA A 39 -6.92 6.37 6.14
C ALA A 39 -7.60 6.80 7.47
N PRO A 40 -7.30 6.22 8.65
CA PRO A 40 -7.93 6.64 9.91
C PRO A 40 -7.71 8.11 10.27
N LEU A 41 -6.59 8.72 9.88
CA LEU A 41 -6.36 10.16 10.09
C LEU A 41 -7.31 11.07 9.29
N LEU A 42 -8.01 10.50 8.31
CA LEU A 42 -9.06 11.15 7.51
C LEU A 42 -10.47 10.70 7.90
N GLY A 43 -10.61 9.89 8.96
CA GLY A 43 -11.90 9.40 9.47
C GLY A 43 -12.42 8.12 8.81
N TYR A 44 -11.59 7.43 8.03
CA TYR A 44 -11.90 6.08 7.53
C TYR A 44 -11.67 5.00 8.60
N ASP A 45 -12.21 3.81 8.38
CA ASP A 45 -11.99 2.66 9.27
C ASP A 45 -10.50 2.23 9.26
N GLU A 46 -9.97 1.87 10.43
CA GLU A 46 -8.56 1.50 10.62
C GLU A 46 -8.15 0.25 9.81
N GLN A 47 -9.07 -0.69 9.62
CA GLN A 47 -8.84 -1.94 8.89
C GLN A 47 -9.52 -1.92 7.52
N LEU A 48 -9.77 -0.73 6.96
CA LEU A 48 -10.44 -0.60 5.67
C LEU A 48 -9.61 -1.25 4.56
N SER A 49 -10.19 -2.26 3.90
CA SER A 49 -9.51 -2.94 2.79
C SER A 49 -9.27 -2.01 1.59
N TYR A 50 -8.21 -2.28 0.81
CA TYR A 50 -7.87 -1.55 -0.41
C TYR A 50 -9.08 -1.34 -1.33
N ALA A 51 -9.81 -2.41 -1.66
CA ALA A 51 -10.99 -2.32 -2.53
C ALA A 51 -12.10 -1.42 -1.96
N ALA A 52 -12.28 -1.41 -0.64
CA ALA A 52 -13.26 -0.55 0.01
C ALA A 52 -12.82 0.92 0.01
N LEU A 53 -11.54 1.18 0.29
CA LEU A 53 -10.95 2.52 0.23
C LEU A 53 -11.03 3.09 -1.19
N VAL A 54 -10.66 2.31 -2.20
CA VAL A 54 -10.80 2.70 -3.62
C VAL A 54 -12.25 3.00 -3.96
N LYS A 55 -13.19 2.17 -3.53
CA LYS A 55 -14.63 2.40 -3.76
C LYS A 55 -15.12 3.69 -3.12
N GLN A 56 -14.71 3.99 -1.89
CA GLN A 56 -15.13 5.21 -1.20
C GLN A 56 -14.53 6.47 -1.83
N LEU A 57 -13.27 6.43 -2.27
CA LEU A 57 -12.59 7.59 -2.85
C LEU A 57 -12.92 7.84 -4.33
N THR A 58 -13.11 6.77 -5.11
CA THR A 58 -13.21 6.87 -6.58
C THR A 58 -14.54 6.37 -7.15
N GLY A 59 -15.38 5.73 -6.33
CA GLY A 59 -16.59 5.03 -6.77
C GLY A 59 -16.34 3.74 -7.54
N LYS A 60 -15.07 3.37 -7.83
CA LYS A 60 -14.71 2.16 -8.57
C LYS A 60 -14.78 0.92 -7.69
N GLN A 61 -15.35 -0.15 -8.23
CA GLN A 61 -15.45 -1.42 -7.54
C GLN A 61 -14.38 -2.37 -8.07
N LEU A 62 -13.46 -2.78 -7.20
CA LEU A 62 -12.44 -3.77 -7.55
C LEU A 62 -12.99 -5.17 -7.36
N ASP A 63 -12.63 -6.05 -8.28
CA ASP A 63 -12.93 -7.46 -8.14
C ASP A 63 -11.93 -8.13 -7.18
N LYS A 64 -12.42 -9.05 -6.35
CA LYS A 64 -11.62 -9.76 -5.34
C LYS A 64 -11.17 -11.15 -5.81
N THR A 65 -11.37 -11.45 -7.08
CA THR A 65 -11.42 -12.82 -7.65
C THR A 65 -10.09 -13.58 -7.70
N HIS A 66 -8.94 -12.99 -7.38
CA HIS A 66 -7.64 -13.69 -7.45
C HIS A 66 -6.74 -13.60 -6.20
N THR A 67 -7.29 -13.17 -5.07
CA THR A 67 -6.57 -13.14 -3.77
C THR A 67 -6.01 -14.50 -3.34
N ARG A 68 -6.60 -15.62 -3.79
CA ARG A 68 -6.18 -17.00 -3.48
C ARG A 68 -5.79 -17.83 -4.70
N ALA A 69 -5.51 -17.18 -5.83
CA ALA A 69 -5.11 -17.87 -7.05
C ALA A 69 -3.70 -18.47 -6.94
N ASN A 70 -3.41 -19.52 -7.71
CA ASN A 70 -2.05 -20.04 -7.84
C ASN A 70 -1.21 -19.13 -8.75
N TRP A 71 -0.54 -18.15 -8.15
CA TRP A 71 0.33 -17.18 -8.83
C TRP A 71 1.63 -17.75 -9.41
N ALA A 72 1.94 -19.03 -9.15
CA ALA A 72 3.09 -19.72 -9.76
C ALA A 72 2.75 -20.34 -11.14
N LYS A 73 1.46 -20.54 -11.47
CA LYS A 73 1.05 -21.15 -12.74
C LYS A 73 1.43 -20.27 -13.93
N ARG A 74 1.87 -20.88 -15.04
CA ARG A 74 2.18 -20.18 -16.30
C ARG A 74 1.51 -20.86 -17.51
N PRO A 75 1.06 -20.08 -18.53
CA PRO A 75 0.96 -18.60 -18.51
C PRO A 75 -0.10 -18.12 -17.50
N LEU A 76 -0.02 -16.84 -17.11
CA LEU A 76 -1.07 -16.22 -16.31
C LEU A 76 -2.35 -16.07 -17.15
N SER A 77 -3.52 -16.24 -16.55
CA SER A 77 -4.78 -15.95 -17.25
C SER A 77 -4.96 -14.43 -17.43
N PRO A 78 -5.75 -13.99 -18.43
CA PRO A 78 -6.10 -12.59 -18.59
C PRO A 78 -6.67 -11.96 -17.31
N ASP A 79 -7.52 -12.68 -16.57
CA ASP A 79 -8.13 -12.19 -15.34
C ASP A 79 -7.11 -11.99 -14.20
N MET A 80 -6.10 -12.87 -14.09
CA MET A 80 -5.02 -12.69 -13.11
C MET A 80 -4.15 -11.48 -13.46
N ILE A 81 -3.91 -11.23 -14.74
CA ILE A 81 -3.17 -10.05 -15.20
C ILE A 81 -3.97 -8.77 -14.88
N GLN A 82 -5.27 -8.78 -15.17
CA GLN A 82 -6.16 -7.66 -14.88
C GLN A 82 -6.21 -7.36 -13.37
N TYR A 83 -6.37 -8.39 -12.54
CA TYR A 83 -6.35 -8.24 -11.09
C TYR A 83 -5.02 -7.65 -10.59
N ALA A 84 -3.88 -8.17 -11.07
CA ALA A 84 -2.56 -7.66 -10.67
C ALA A 84 -2.33 -6.19 -11.10
N LEU A 85 -2.92 -5.78 -12.23
CA LEU A 85 -2.90 -4.38 -12.66
C LEU A 85 -3.74 -3.49 -11.73
N GLU A 86 -4.95 -3.94 -11.36
CA GLU A 86 -5.86 -3.19 -10.50
C GLU A 86 -5.33 -3.00 -9.06
N ASP A 87 -4.51 -3.94 -8.57
CA ASP A 87 -3.83 -3.84 -7.27
C ASP A 87 -2.89 -2.63 -7.16
N VAL A 88 -2.44 -2.05 -8.29
CA VAL A 88 -1.56 -0.87 -8.29
C VAL A 88 -2.15 0.34 -9.02
N LEU A 89 -3.03 0.12 -10.00
CA LEU A 89 -3.60 1.19 -10.83
C LEU A 89 -4.34 2.23 -9.99
N TYR A 90 -5.18 1.80 -9.07
CA TYR A 90 -5.96 2.72 -8.23
C TYR A 90 -5.17 3.23 -7.04
N LEU A 91 -4.14 2.51 -6.58
CA LEU A 91 -3.23 2.97 -5.56
C LEU A 91 -2.55 4.30 -5.96
N ALA A 92 -2.14 4.41 -7.23
CA ALA A 92 -1.59 5.64 -7.80
C ALA A 92 -2.62 6.80 -7.87
N GLN A 93 -3.92 6.49 -7.92
CA GLN A 93 -5.00 7.49 -7.95
C GLN A 93 -5.39 7.95 -6.55
N ILE A 94 -5.49 7.04 -5.58
CA ILE A 94 -5.93 7.37 -4.22
C ILE A 94 -4.82 8.02 -3.39
N TYR A 95 -3.55 7.71 -3.65
CA TYR A 95 -2.41 8.33 -2.95
C TYR A 95 -2.43 9.87 -2.95
N PRO A 96 -2.50 10.55 -4.12
CA PRO A 96 -2.50 12.02 -4.13
C PRO A 96 -3.72 12.60 -3.42
N ILE A 97 -4.88 11.93 -3.50
CA ILE A 97 -6.11 12.36 -2.80
C ILE A 97 -5.92 12.31 -1.29
N LEU A 98 -5.42 11.18 -0.75
CA LEU A 98 -5.17 11.02 0.68
C LEU A 98 -4.12 12.02 1.16
N LYS A 99 -3.02 12.17 0.42
CA LYS A 99 -1.95 13.10 0.77
C LYS A 99 -2.46 14.55 0.83
N ASP A 100 -3.21 14.99 -0.18
CA ASP A 100 -3.73 16.37 -0.27
C ASP A 100 -4.73 16.67 0.85
N GLN A 101 -5.62 15.71 1.17
CA GLN A 101 -6.55 15.83 2.29
C GLN A 101 -5.82 15.94 3.64
N LEU A 102 -4.79 15.12 3.85
CA LEU A 102 -3.97 15.17 5.08
C LEU A 102 -3.19 16.48 5.18
N ASP A 103 -2.64 16.97 4.09
CA ASP A 103 -1.90 18.23 4.02
C ASP A 103 -2.81 19.42 4.34
N THR A 104 -4.02 19.44 3.74
CA THR A 104 -5.06 20.45 4.01
C THR A 104 -5.46 20.49 5.48
N LEU A 105 -5.48 19.34 6.15
CA LEU A 105 -5.80 19.22 7.57
C LEU A 105 -4.59 19.47 8.49
N GLY A 106 -3.39 19.64 7.93
CA GLY A 106 -2.14 19.77 8.71
C GLY A 106 -1.76 18.50 9.47
N ARG A 107 -2.15 17.33 8.95
CA ARG A 107 -1.96 16.01 9.60
C ARG A 107 -0.92 15.13 8.90
N LEU A 108 -0.32 15.59 7.81
CA LEU A 108 0.60 14.76 7.03
C LEU A 108 1.83 14.31 7.84
N ASN A 109 2.33 15.17 8.72
CA ASN A 109 3.44 14.88 9.62
C ASN A 109 3.09 13.89 10.75
N TRP A 110 1.80 13.65 11.02
CA TRP A 110 1.40 12.69 12.06
C TRP A 110 1.74 11.25 11.65
N LEU A 111 1.89 10.99 10.35
CA LEU A 111 2.26 9.68 9.81
C LEU A 111 3.75 9.35 9.92
N GLU A 112 4.59 10.31 10.33
CA GLU A 112 6.04 10.12 10.35
C GLU A 112 6.47 9.00 11.31
N GLU A 113 5.86 8.93 12.49
CA GLU A 113 6.14 7.89 13.49
C GLU A 113 5.69 6.52 12.98
N ASP A 114 4.44 6.40 12.51
CA ASP A 114 3.89 5.15 11.98
C ASP A 114 4.72 4.61 10.80
N PHE A 115 5.09 5.49 9.85
CA PHE A 115 5.91 5.09 8.70
C PHE A 115 7.35 4.77 9.11
N THR A 116 7.89 5.42 10.14
CA THR A 116 9.21 5.08 10.68
C THR A 116 9.21 3.70 11.32
N GLU A 117 8.18 3.39 12.12
CA GLU A 117 8.02 2.09 12.76
C GLU A 117 7.80 0.98 11.73
N LEU A 118 6.87 1.19 10.79
CA LEU A 118 6.58 0.25 9.71
C LEU A 118 7.84 -0.05 8.88
N ALA A 119 8.70 0.95 8.70
CA ALA A 119 9.96 0.85 7.99
C ALA A 119 11.17 0.53 8.89
N SER A 120 10.97 0.08 10.13
CA SER A 120 12.04 -0.37 11.01
C SER A 120 12.43 -1.81 10.68
N ALA A 121 13.72 -2.06 10.46
CA ALA A 121 14.21 -3.42 10.24
C ALA A 121 14.09 -4.31 11.49
N GLU A 122 14.04 -3.71 12.68
CA GLU A 122 13.88 -4.43 13.95
C GLU A 122 12.52 -5.12 14.03
N ARG A 123 11.48 -4.53 13.41
CA ARG A 123 10.15 -5.11 13.30
C ARG A 123 10.13 -6.48 12.60
N TYR A 124 11.12 -6.75 11.74
CA TYR A 124 11.21 -7.95 10.92
C TYR A 124 12.42 -8.84 11.25
N ARG A 125 13.17 -8.50 12.31
CA ARG A 125 14.18 -9.40 12.89
C ARG A 125 13.49 -10.35 13.85
N ASN A 126 13.35 -11.60 13.43
CA ASN A 126 13.00 -12.70 14.34
C ASN A 126 14.04 -12.85 15.46
#